data_AF-W8BKW7-F1
#
_entry.id   AF-W8BKW7-F1
#
_cell.length_a   1.000
_cell.length_b   1.000
_cell.length_c   1.000
_cell.angle_alpha   90.00
_cell.angle_beta   90.00
_cell.angle_gamma   90.00
#
_symmetry.space_group_name_H-M   'P 1'
#
loop_
_entity.id
_entity.type
_entity.pdbx_description
1 polymer ?
#
loop_
_entity_poly.entity_id
_entity_poly.type
_entity_poly.pdbx_seq_one_letter_code
_entity_poly.pdbx_strand_id
1 'polypeptide(L)'
;MHNISLDLVYLLTKKKSQRFFLDAELKSMVCDSNDEENSDSDVDFSSQKQSESSMVPSDTFSERVKRFDLEFTGILIGLIKQINDVASDNPSDRFINLVHRINFNSFYNQQIDKLCAKDSML
;
A
#
# COMPACT_ATOMS: atom_id res chain seq x y z
N MET A 1 38.83 12.35 28.56
CA MET A 1 38.99 11.38 27.45
C MET A 1 37.86 10.33 27.46
N HIS A 2 36.58 10.73 27.36
CA HIS A 2 35.45 9.77 27.43
C HIS A 2 34.45 9.84 26.26
N ASN A 3 34.56 10.82 25.34
CA ASN A 3 33.61 10.97 24.23
C ASN A 3 34.00 10.25 22.93
N ILE A 4 35.28 9.89 22.76
CA ILE A 4 35.76 9.23 21.54
C ILE A 4 35.20 7.79 21.42
N SER A 5 34.93 7.14 22.56
CA SER A 5 34.41 5.77 22.61
C SER A 5 32.95 5.68 22.12
N LEU A 6 32.10 6.62 22.54
CA LEU A 6 30.68 6.63 22.17
C LEU A 6 30.48 6.95 20.68
N ASP A 7 31.26 7.89 20.13
CA ASP A 7 31.23 8.19 18.70
C ASP A 7 31.69 6.98 17.87
N LEU A 8 32.72 6.26 18.31
CA LEU A 8 33.17 5.03 17.64
C LEU A 8 32.08 3.96 17.61
N VAL A 9 31.39 3.75 18.74
CA VAL A 9 30.30 2.78 18.87
C VAL A 9 29.11 3.16 18.00
N TYR A 10 28.75 4.45 17.95
CA TYR A 10 27.67 4.95 17.10
C TYR A 10 28.00 4.77 15.61
N LEU A 11 29.24 5.10 15.21
CA LEU A 11 29.69 4.97 13.83
C LEU A 11 29.78 3.50 13.39
N LEU A 12 30.24 2.62 14.29
CA LEU A 12 30.26 1.17 14.09
C LEU A 12 28.85 0.61 13.92
N THR A 13 27.91 1.03 14.78
CA THR A 13 26.51 0.60 14.70
C THR A 13 25.86 1.05 13.40
N LYS A 14 26.08 2.30 12.99
CA LYS A 14 25.57 2.85 11.72
C LYS A 14 26.14 2.11 10.50
N LYS A 15 27.46 1.89 10.45
CA LYS A 15 28.10 1.12 9.37
C LYS A 15 27.66 -0.34 9.35
N LYS A 16 27.45 -0.96 10.51
CA LYS A 16 26.97 -2.35 10.60
C LYS A 16 25.52 -2.46 10.13
N SER A 17 24.65 -1.53 10.53
CA SER A 17 23.24 -1.45 10.08
C SER A 17 23.12 -1.25 8.57
N GLN A 18 23.94 -0.38 7.97
CA GLN A 18 23.95 -0.19 6.51
C GLN A 18 24.33 -1.45 5.74
N ARG A 19 25.30 -2.24 6.25
CA ARG A 19 25.64 -3.54 5.66
C ARG A 19 24.46 -4.51 5.70
N PHE A 20 23.77 -4.61 6.83
CA PHE A 20 22.59 -5.49 6.94
C PHE A 20 21.43 -5.06 6.04
N PHE A 21 21.23 -3.76 5.83
CA PHE A 21 20.24 -3.25 4.90
C PHE A 21 20.55 -3.67 3.46
N LEU A 22 21.79 -3.46 3.02
CA LEU A 22 22.23 -3.80 1.67
C LEU A 22 22.17 -5.32 1.41
N ASP A 23 22.55 -6.12 2.41
CA ASP A 23 22.53 -7.58 2.32
C ASP A 23 21.09 -8.12 2.26
N ALA A 24 20.14 -7.51 2.99
CA ALA A 24 18.74 -7.87 2.95
C ALA A 24 18.09 -7.50 1.59
N GLU A 25 18.42 -6.33 1.04
CA GLU A 25 17.92 -5.90 -0.28
C GLU A 25 18.48 -6.78 -1.40
N LEU A 26 19.78 -7.08 -1.37
CA LEU A 26 20.42 -8.01 -2.30
C LEU A 26 19.83 -9.42 -2.17
N LYS A 27 19.74 -9.96 -0.95
CA LYS A 27 19.16 -11.30 -0.69
C LYS A 27 17.71 -11.39 -1.15
N SER A 28 16.94 -10.30 -1.02
CA SER A 28 15.57 -10.22 -1.53
C SER A 28 15.48 -10.29 -3.05
N MET A 29 16.54 -9.94 -3.80
CA MET A 29 16.57 -10.00 -5.27
C MET A 29 17.06 -11.35 -5.82
N VAL A 30 17.78 -12.17 -5.03
CA VAL A 30 18.32 -13.48 -5.46
C VAL A 30 17.53 -14.69 -4.96
N CYS A 31 16.38 -14.51 -4.30
CA CYS A 31 15.58 -15.59 -3.73
C CYS A 31 14.63 -16.31 -4.70
N ASP A 32 14.79 -16.18 -6.02
CA ASP A 32 13.92 -16.82 -7.03
C ASP A 32 14.61 -17.89 -7.89
N SER A 33 15.76 -18.42 -7.49
CA SER A 33 16.39 -19.51 -8.25
C SER A 33 17.25 -20.37 -7.34
N ASN A 34 16.63 -21.34 -6.66
CA ASN A 34 17.17 -22.67 -6.37
C ASN A 34 16.09 -23.49 -5.66
N ASP A 35 15.47 -24.40 -6.42
CA ASP A 35 14.54 -25.42 -5.93
C ASP A 35 15.27 -26.37 -4.96
N GLU A 36 14.81 -26.43 -3.70
CA GLU A 36 14.96 -27.63 -2.88
C GLU A 36 13.67 -27.82 -2.08
N GLU A 37 13.06 -28.97 -2.29
CA GLU A 37 11.73 -29.37 -1.85
C GLU A 37 11.60 -29.38 -0.32
N ASN A 38 10.70 -28.57 0.24
CA ASN A 38 10.07 -28.87 1.52
C ASN A 38 8.68 -28.23 1.60
N SER A 39 7.68 -29.10 1.64
CA SER A 39 6.25 -28.80 1.77
C SER A 39 5.96 -27.99 3.04
N ASP A 40 5.46 -26.76 2.90
CA ASP A 40 4.29 -26.31 3.65
C ASP A 40 3.65 -25.08 2.98
N SER A 41 2.46 -25.29 2.43
CA SER A 41 1.49 -24.33 1.89
C SER A 41 1.86 -22.83 1.90
N ASP A 42 2.66 -22.39 0.93
CA ASP A 42 2.74 -20.98 0.57
C ASP A 42 1.64 -20.66 -0.44
N VAL A 43 0.73 -19.79 -0.02
CA VAL A 43 -0.32 -19.22 -0.87
C VAL A 43 0.37 -18.40 -1.95
N ASP A 44 0.48 -19.04 -3.11
CA ASP A 44 1.14 -18.55 -4.31
C ASP A 44 0.40 -17.32 -4.87
N PHE A 45 0.74 -16.13 -4.37
CA PHE A 45 0.25 -14.86 -4.92
C PHE A 45 0.78 -14.60 -6.35
N SER A 46 1.79 -15.35 -6.80
CA SER A 46 2.33 -15.30 -8.17
C SER A 46 1.39 -15.95 -9.19
N SER A 47 0.56 -16.89 -8.75
CA SER A 47 -0.43 -17.59 -9.57
C SER A 47 -1.75 -16.83 -9.73
N GLN A 48 -1.88 -15.63 -9.17
CA GLN A 48 -2.98 -14.73 -9.52
C GLN A 48 -2.70 -14.17 -10.92
N LYS A 49 -2.86 -15.05 -11.92
CA LYS A 49 -3.16 -14.69 -13.30
C LYS A 49 -4.26 -13.66 -13.18
N GLN A 50 -3.92 -12.38 -13.25
CA GLN A 50 -4.90 -11.34 -13.44
C GLN A 50 -5.60 -11.79 -14.70
N SER A 51 -6.81 -12.32 -14.55
CA SER A 51 -7.69 -12.47 -15.69
C SER A 51 -7.87 -11.04 -16.13
N GLU A 52 -7.09 -10.62 -17.14
CA GLU A 52 -7.52 -9.58 -18.04
C GLU A 52 -8.93 -10.00 -18.42
N SER A 53 -9.90 -9.37 -17.78
CA SER A 53 -11.27 -9.31 -18.26
C SER A 53 -11.14 -9.17 -19.76
N SER A 54 -11.67 -10.12 -20.53
CA SER A 54 -11.60 -10.08 -21.99
C SER A 54 -12.14 -8.72 -22.44
N MET A 55 -11.23 -7.78 -22.74
CA MET A 55 -11.59 -6.36 -22.82
C MET A 55 -12.00 -6.01 -24.24
N VAL A 56 -13.00 -5.15 -24.33
CA VAL A 56 -13.53 -4.63 -25.58
C VAL A 56 -12.39 -3.90 -26.32
N PRO A 57 -12.07 -4.24 -27.58
CA PRO A 57 -10.93 -3.68 -28.32
C PRO A 57 -10.96 -2.17 -28.60
N SER A 58 -12.00 -1.45 -28.17
CA SER A 58 -12.25 -0.06 -28.54
C SER A 58 -11.70 0.98 -27.57
N ASP A 59 -11.34 0.61 -26.34
CA ASP A 59 -10.93 1.60 -25.33
C ASP A 59 -9.49 2.05 -25.56
N THR A 60 -9.31 3.36 -25.67
CA THR A 60 -7.98 3.98 -25.70
C THR A 60 -7.27 3.82 -24.35
N PHE A 61 -5.93 3.93 -24.33
CA PHE A 61 -5.16 3.89 -23.08
C PHE A 61 -5.64 4.95 -22.07
N SER A 62 -6.00 6.14 -22.55
CA SER A 62 -6.52 7.21 -21.69
C SER A 62 -7.85 6.82 -21.01
N GLU A 63 -8.76 6.17 -21.74
CA GLU A 63 -10.02 5.70 -21.18
C GLU A 63 -9.80 4.59 -20.15
N ARG A 64 -8.83 3.69 -20.38
CA ARG A 64 -8.47 2.65 -19.41
C ARG A 64 -7.92 3.25 -18.12
N VAL A 65 -7.01 4.21 -18.21
CA VAL A 65 -6.46 4.89 -17.03
C VAL A 65 -7.57 5.60 -16.25
N LYS A 66 -8.50 6.28 -16.94
CA LYS A 66 -9.65 6.94 -16.28
C LYS A 66 -10.56 5.93 -15.58
N ARG A 67 -10.80 4.75 -16.17
CA ARG A 67 -11.61 3.70 -15.56
C ARG A 67 -10.97 3.17 -14.29
N PHE A 68 -9.67 2.87 -14.33
CA PHE A 68 -8.94 2.43 -13.15
C PHE A 68 -8.90 3.49 -12.07
N ASP A 69 -8.73 4.77 -12.43
CA ASP A 69 -8.76 5.88 -11.47
C ASP A 69 -10.12 5.98 -10.76
N LEU A 70 -11.21 5.83 -11.52
CA LEU A 70 -12.57 5.82 -10.97
C LEU A 70 -12.80 4.62 -10.03
N GLU A 71 -12.44 3.41 -10.47
CA GLU A 71 -12.59 2.17 -9.71
C GLU A 71 -11.77 2.22 -8.41
N PHE A 72 -10.50 2.61 -8.51
CA PHE A 72 -9.61 2.79 -7.37
C PHE A 72 -10.17 3.83 -6.39
N THR A 73 -10.62 4.98 -6.89
CA THR A 73 -11.20 6.03 -6.05
C THR A 73 -12.45 5.52 -5.32
N GLY A 74 -13.31 4.74 -5.98
CA GLY A 74 -14.49 4.13 -5.36
C GLY A 74 -14.13 3.17 -4.23
N ILE A 75 -13.17 2.28 -4.46
CA ILE A 75 -12.70 1.32 -3.44
C ILE A 75 -12.07 2.05 -2.26
N LEU A 76 -11.25 3.07 -2.52
CA LEU A 76 -10.58 3.85 -1.48
C LEU A 76 -11.58 4.62 -0.61
N ILE A 77 -12.60 5.21 -1.22
CA ILE A 77 -13.70 5.86 -0.50
C ILE A 77 -14.44 4.85 0.39
N GLY A 78 -14.73 3.66 -0.14
CA GLY A 78 -15.36 2.58 0.63
C GLY A 78 -14.53 2.19 1.86
N LEU A 79 -13.21 2.08 1.69
CA LEU A 79 -12.29 1.80 2.80
C LEU A 79 -12.30 2.91 3.85
N ILE A 80 -12.24 4.19 3.44
CA ILE A 80 -12.27 5.33 4.37
C ILE A 80 -13.58 5.32 5.18
N LYS A 81 -14.72 5.01 4.55
CA LYS A 81 -16.01 4.87 5.22
C LYS A 81 -16.00 3.74 6.25
N GLN A 82 -15.51 2.56 5.87
CA GLN A 82 -15.42 1.42 6.79
C GLN A 82 -14.53 1.72 8.01
N ILE A 83 -13.39 2.40 7.81
CA ILE A 83 -12.53 2.80 8.93
C ILE A 83 -13.25 3.79 9.84
N ASN A 84 -14.02 4.74 9.28
CA ASN A 84 -14.81 5.67 10.08
C ASN A 84 -15.93 4.99 10.87
N ASP A 85 -16.64 4.03 10.27
CA ASP A 85 -17.70 3.26 10.95
C ASP A 85 -17.11 2.48 12.14
N VAL A 86 -15.95 1.83 11.95
CA VAL A 86 -15.23 1.15 13.03
C VAL A 86 -14.72 2.13 14.08
N ALA A 87 -14.25 3.31 13.68
CA ALA A 87 -13.80 4.34 14.61
C ALA A 87 -14.95 4.94 15.43
N SER A 88 -16.18 4.98 14.90
CA SER A 88 -17.35 5.41 15.68
C SER A 88 -17.73 4.41 16.77
N ASP A 89 -17.59 3.10 16.50
CA ASP A 89 -17.88 2.04 17.47
C ASP A 89 -16.73 1.83 18.47
N ASN A 90 -15.49 2.13 18.06
CA ASN A 90 -14.30 2.07 18.91
C ASN A 90 -13.36 3.25 18.57
N PRO A 91 -13.45 4.37 19.32
CA PRO A 91 -12.70 5.59 19.05
C PRO A 91 -11.25 5.47 19.50
N SER A 92 -10.54 4.47 18.99
CA SER A 92 -9.11 4.36 19.15
C SER A 92 -8.44 5.37 18.22
N ASP A 93 -7.55 6.20 18.79
CA ASP A 93 -6.76 7.20 18.06
C ASP A 93 -6.04 6.61 16.83
N ARG A 94 -5.78 5.31 16.80
CA ARG A 94 -5.18 4.63 15.64
C ARG A 94 -6.02 4.74 14.37
N PHE A 95 -7.35 4.61 14.47
CA PHE A 95 -8.23 4.65 13.30
C PHE A 95 -8.43 6.09 12.81
N ILE A 96 -8.57 7.02 13.76
CA ILE A 96 -8.63 8.46 13.47
C ILE A 96 -7.34 8.91 12.77
N ASN A 97 -6.18 8.54 13.29
CA ASN A 97 -4.89 8.85 12.66
C ASN A 97 -4.74 8.21 11.28
N LEU A 98 -5.23 6.99 11.10
CA LEU A 98 -5.20 6.30 9.80
C LEU A 98 -6.06 7.05 8.77
N VAL A 99 -7.29 7.44 9.12
CA VAL A 99 -8.16 8.23 8.24
C VAL A 99 -7.52 9.58 7.91
N HIS A 100 -6.94 10.28 8.88
CA HIS A 100 -6.28 11.56 8.60
C HIS A 100 -5.06 11.45 7.68
N ARG A 101 -4.30 10.34 7.76
CA ARG A 101 -3.16 10.10 6.86
C ARG A 101 -3.60 9.72 5.45
N ILE A 102 -4.65 8.90 5.32
CA ILE A 102 -5.19 8.48 4.03
C ILE A 102 -5.93 9.64 3.35
N ASN A 103 -6.80 10.32 4.10
CA ASN A 103 -7.60 11.45 3.65
C ASN A 103 -6.95 12.79 4.03
N PHE A 104 -5.69 12.94 3.63
CA PHE A 104 -4.94 14.16 3.91
C PHE A 104 -5.63 15.38 3.27
N ASN A 105 -5.70 16.50 4.00
CA ASN A 105 -6.42 17.71 3.60
C ASN A 105 -7.90 17.50 3.19
N SER A 106 -8.53 16.39 3.61
CA SER A 106 -9.91 16.08 3.22
C SER A 106 -10.12 15.97 1.70
N PHE A 107 -9.06 15.64 0.94
CA PHE A 107 -9.14 15.54 -0.52
C PHE A 107 -10.25 14.59 -0.98
N TYR A 108 -10.35 13.42 -0.35
CA TYR A 108 -11.36 12.43 -0.73
C TYR A 108 -12.77 12.78 -0.25
N ASN A 109 -12.93 13.64 0.76
CA ASN A 109 -14.27 14.14 1.14
C ASN A 109 -14.90 14.92 -0.02
N GLN A 110 -14.11 15.78 -0.68
CA GLN A 110 -14.59 16.51 -1.86
C GLN A 110 -14.88 15.60 -3.05
N GLN A 111 -14.20 14.45 -3.15
CA GLN A 111 -14.43 13.47 -4.21
C GLN A 111 -15.69 12.65 -3.92
N ILE A 112 -15.93 12.28 -2.66
CA ILE A 112 -17.17 11.65 -2.18
C ILE A 112 -18.37 12.53 -2.54
N ASP A 113 -18.32 13.83 -2.25
CA ASP A 113 -19.40 14.77 -2.54
C ASP A 113 -19.70 14.84 -4.05
N LYS A 114 -18.66 14.83 -4.89
CA LYS A 114 -18.81 14.85 -6.37
C LYS A 114 -19.34 13.54 -6.94
N LEU A 115 -19.00 12.40 -6.34
CA LEU A 115 -19.52 11.08 -6.74
C LEU A 115 -20.99 10.96 -6.34
N CYS A 116 -21.33 11.31 -5.10
CA CYS A 116 -22.71 11.27 -4.58
C CYS A 116 -23.65 12.24 -5.33
N ALA A 117 -23.15 13.43 -5.69
CA ALA A 117 -23.90 14.40 -6.50
C ALA A 117 -24.17 13.91 -7.93
N LYS A 118 -23.31 13.06 -8.50
CA LYS A 118 -23.50 12.48 -9.85
C LYS A 118 -24.49 11.33 -9.84
N ASP A 119 -24.53 10.52 -8.78
CA ASP A 119 -25.52 9.45 -8.62
C ASP A 119 -26.94 9.97 -8.41
N SER A 120 -27.08 11.21 -7.89
CA SER A 120 -28.39 11.87 -7.70
C SER A 120 -28.96 12.51 -8.99
N MET A 121 -28.24 12.46 -10.12
CA MET A 121 -28.68 12.98 -11.42
C MET A 121 -28.99 11.88 -12.45
N LEU A 122 -29.05 10.62 -12.02
CA LEU A 122 -29.58 9.46 -12.77
C LEU A 122 -30.92 9.03 -12.18
#